data_AF-A0A183FAN2-F1
#
_entry.id   AF-A0A183FAN2-F1
#
_cell.length_a   1.000
_cell.length_b   1.000
_cell.length_c   1.000
_cell.angle_alpha   90.00
_cell.angle_beta   90.00
_cell.angle_gamma   90.00
#
_symmetry.space_group_name_H-M   'P 1'
#
loop_
_entity.id
_entity.type
_entity.pdbx_description
1 polymer ?
#
loop_
_entity_poly.entity_id
_entity_poly.type
_entity_poly.pdbx_seq_one_letter_code
_entity_poly.pdbx_strand_id
1 'polypeptide(L)' 'MYDFENVGFTNAVDGMKYLTCADCEYGPIGFLETETKLHYVSSARVTYG' A
#
# COMPACT_ATOMS: atom_id res chain seq x y z
N MET A 1 -4.04 1.27 9.92
CA MET A 1 -5.00 0.64 8.98
C MET A 1 -6.23 1.52 8.72
N TYR A 2 -6.38 2.67 9.38
CA TYR A 2 -7.38 3.71 9.05
C TYR A 2 -6.73 4.96 8.44
N ASP A 3 -5.47 4.84 8.01
CA ASP A 3 -4.64 5.97 7.59
C ASP A 3 -4.92 6.37 6.13
N PHE A 4 -5.63 5.54 5.37
CA PHE A 4 -5.97 5.77 3.97
C PHE A 4 -7.45 5.54 3.72
N GLU A 5 -8.06 6.38 2.88
CA GLU A 5 -9.47 6.28 2.52
C GLU A 5 -9.77 5.09 1.61
N ASN A 6 -8.89 4.77 0.65
CA ASN A 6 -9.17 3.75 -0.36
C ASN A 6 -7.88 3.04 -0.84
N VAL A 7 -7.36 2.13 -0.01
CA VAL A 7 -6.14 1.34 -0.30
C VAL A 7 -6.40 -0.13 -0.02
N GLY A 8 -6.02 -0.99 -0.97
CA GLY A 8 -5.98 -2.43 -0.82
C GLY A 8 -4.63 -2.93 -0.29
N PHE A 9 -4.61 -4.15 0.24
CA PHE A 9 -3.38 -4.81 0.71
C PHE A 9 -3.25 -6.20 0.08
N THR A 10 -2.04 -6.54 -0.35
CA THR A 10 -1.75 -7.91 -0.79
C THR A 10 -1.69 -8.88 0.40
N ASN A 11 -1.78 -10.18 0.10
CA ASN A 11 -1.32 -11.21 1.02
C ASN A 11 0.16 -10.99 1.34
N ALA A 12 0.56 -11.40 2.54
CA ALA A 12 1.95 -11.28 2.96
C ALA A 12 2.81 -12.32 2.22
N VAL A 13 3.89 -11.86 1.58
CA VAL A 13 4.93 -12.71 1.00
C VAL A 13 6.24 -12.28 1.65
N ASP A 14 6.98 -13.23 2.23
CA ASP A 14 8.25 -12.98 2.93
C ASP A 14 8.17 -11.87 4.00
N GLY A 15 7.05 -11.81 4.72
CA GLY A 15 6.85 -10.83 5.79
C GLY A 15 6.57 -9.40 5.31
N MET A 16 6.35 -9.19 4.01
CA MET A 16 5.97 -7.89 3.44
C MET A 16 4.53 -7.91 2.92
N LYS A 17 3.83 -6.79 3.09
CA LYS A 17 2.53 -6.53 2.44
C LYS A 17 2.66 -5.30 1.56
N TYR A 18 2.11 -5.38 0.35
CA TYR A 18 2.11 -4.25 -0.57
C TYR A 18 0.76 -3.56 -0.57
N LEU A 19 0.78 -2.25 -0.81
CA LEU A 19 -0.41 -1.43 -0.97
C LEU A 19 -0.82 -1.47 -2.45
N THR A 20 -2.11 -1.57 -2.72
CA THR A 20 -2.71 -1.53 -4.06
C THR A 20 -3.83 -0.49 -4.11
N CYS A 21 -4.24 -0.07 -5.30
CA CYS A 21 -5.51 0.63 -5.46
C CYS A 21 -6.65 -0.32 -5.06
N ALA A 22 -7.60 0.14 -4.23
CA ALA A 22 -8.73 -0.69 -3.81
C ALA A 22 -9.82 -0.81 -4.90
N ASP A 23 -9.93 0.15 -5.81
CA ASP A 23 -10.95 0.14 -6.87
C ASP A 23 -10.54 -0.71 -8.09
N CYS A 24 -9.28 -0.62 -8.52
CA CYS A 24 -8.81 -1.28 -9.75
C CYS A 24 -7.74 -2.36 -9.52
N GLU A 25 -7.40 -2.63 -8.25
CA GLU A 25 -6.38 -3.61 -7.83
C GLU A 25 -4.95 -3.37 -8.39
N TYR A 26 -4.73 -2.26 -9.10
CA TYR A 26 -3.42 -1.92 -9.65
C TYR A 26 -2.40 -1.64 -8.54
N GLY A 27 -1.21 -2.21 -8.67
CA GLY A 27 -0.15 -2.04 -7.68
C GLY A 27 1.15 -2.76 -8.05
N PRO A 28 2.14 -2.78 -7.13
CA PRO A 28 2.13 -2.13 -5.82
C PRO A 28 2.28 -0.59 -5.87
N ILE A 29 1.44 0.18 -5.19
CA ILE A 29 1.61 1.65 -5.06
C ILE A 29 2.45 2.05 -3.83
N GLY A 30 2.74 1.07 -2.97
CA GLY A 30 3.46 1.25 -1.72
C GLY A 30 3.69 -0.08 -1.00
N PHE A 31 4.20 -0.01 0.24
CA PHE A 31 4.36 -1.18 1.11
C PHE A 31 4.10 -0.85 2.60
N LEU A 32 3.76 -1.89 3.36
CA LEU A 32 3.67 -1.87 4.82
C LEU A 32 4.96 -2.45 5.40
N GLU A 33 5.67 -1.67 6.21
CA GLU A 33 6.75 -2.19 7.05
C GLU A 33 6.15 -2.92 8.25
N THR A 34 6.36 -4.23 8.32
CA THR A 34 5.63 -5.09 9.26
C THR A 34 6.11 -4.98 10.70
N GLU A 35 7.33 -4.50 10.95
CA GLU A 35 7.86 -4.27 12.29
C GLU A 35 7.29 -2.99 12.90
N THR A 36 7.41 -1.86 12.19
CA THR A 36 6.98 -0.54 12.66
C THR A 36 5.48 -0.29 12.45
N LYS A 37 4.83 -1.10 11.63
CA LYS A 37 3.45 -0.92 11.15
C LYS A 37 3.25 0.40 10.38
N LEU A 38 4.33 0.99 9.87
CA LEU A 38 4.27 2.17 9.03
C LEU A 38 3.92 1.82 7.59
N HIS A 39 3.13 2.70 6.97
CA HIS A 39 2.71 2.55 5.59
C HIS A 39 3.42 3.58 4.73
N TYR A 40 4.05 3.13 3.66
CA TYR A 40 4.78 3.98 2.73
C TYR A 40 4.10 3.96 1.36
N VAL A 41 3.86 5.15 0.80
CA VAL A 41 3.31 5.33 -0.55
C VAL A 41 4.39 5.91 -1.45
N SER A 42 4.60 5.29 -2.61
CA SER A 42 5.59 5.77 -3.59
C SER A 42 5.02 6.92 -4.39
N SER A 43 5.60 8.12 -4.26
CA SER A 43 5.23 9.31 -5.03
C SER A 43 5.26 9.10 -6.55
N ALA A 44 6.16 8.23 -7.04
CA ALA A 44 6.26 7.89 -8.47
C ALA A 44 5.13 6.98 -8.99
N ARG A 45 4.28 6.44 -8.11
CA ARG A 45 3.24 5.44 -8.43
C ARG A 45 1.83 5.99 -8.20
N VAL A 46 1.71 7.25 -7.81
CA VAL A 46 0.45 7.96 -7.54
C VAL A 46 0.48 9.34 -8.20
N THR A 47 -0.70 9.92 -8.38
CA THR A 47 -0.86 11.30 -8.85
C THR A 47 -1.38 12.19 -7.73
N TYR A 48 -0.94 13.43 -7.70
CA TYR A 48 -1.43 14.45 -6.77
C TYR A 48 -2.47 15.31 -7.47
N GLY A 49 -3.66 15.40 -6.88
CA GLY A 49 -4.77 16.23 -7.32
C GLY A 49 -5.04 17.35 -6.35
#